data_AF-A0A7S4HQS4-F1
#
_entry.id   AF-A0A7S4HQS4-F1
#
_cell.length_a   1.000
_cell.length_b   1.000
_cell.length_c   1.000
_cell.angle_alpha   90.00
_cell.angle_beta   90.00
_cell.angle_gamma   90.00
#
_symmetry.space_group_name_H-M   'P 1'
#
loop_
_entity.id
_entity.type
_entity.pdbx_description
1 polymer ?
#
loop_
_entity_poly.entity_id
_entity_poly.type
_entity_poly.pdbx_seq_one_letter_code
_entity_poly.pdbx_strand_id
1 'polypeptide(L)'
;QVSEVLNRGFIQPKFQKPKKTVERSLYLSQNCVLRSEDSDTDNVFVFLHDRVHEGFYLSIPETRKVSLHYKIGRTLMKDGPTLSNVKTFRAVHNLYLGREKITDQAEVREVVDLFIRAANLAMSLGSSKQILSYALNGREILQSYYQGSEDLCWSEDYDRSYKIHLLICDTSAGSKELNDTIE
;
A
#
# COMPACT_ATOMS: atom_id res chain seq x y z
N GLN A 1 -53.54 18.56 12.64
CA GLN A 1 -52.67 18.12 13.75
C GLN A 1 -52.73 16.60 13.74
N VAL A 2 -51.74 15.81 13.36
CA VAL A 2 -50.28 16.00 13.18
C VAL A 2 -49.87 15.13 11.98
N SER A 3 -49.16 15.75 11.06
CA SER A 3 -48.48 15.20 9.89
C SER A 3 -47.21 14.44 10.27
N GLU A 4 -46.72 13.59 9.36
CA GLU A 4 -45.32 13.16 9.21
C GLU A 4 -44.67 12.50 10.44
N VAL A 5 -44.26 11.25 10.38
CA VAL A 5 -42.98 10.81 9.80
C VAL A 5 -43.04 9.29 9.92
N LEU A 6 -42.80 8.56 8.82
CA LEU A 6 -42.13 7.24 8.76
C LEU A 6 -42.27 6.65 7.35
N ASN A 7 -42.17 7.50 6.33
CA ASN A 7 -41.96 7.11 4.94
C ASN A 7 -40.55 7.54 4.55
N ARG A 8 -39.52 6.75 4.92
CA ARG A 8 -38.17 6.84 4.32
C ARG A 8 -37.51 5.47 4.24
N GLY A 9 -37.75 4.80 3.10
CA GLY A 9 -36.72 4.09 2.33
C GLY A 9 -36.09 2.85 2.96
N PHE A 10 -36.80 1.73 2.95
CA PHE A 10 -36.13 0.42 2.86
C PHE A 10 -35.49 0.31 1.47
N ILE A 11 -34.17 0.48 1.41
CA ILE A 11 -33.38 0.15 0.23
C ILE A 11 -33.38 -1.38 0.13
N GLN A 12 -34.20 -1.94 -0.75
CA GLN A 12 -34.06 -3.34 -1.13
C GLN A 12 -32.75 -3.51 -1.91
N PRO A 13 -31.82 -4.38 -1.48
CA PRO A 13 -30.60 -4.61 -2.25
C PRO A 13 -30.97 -5.38 -3.52
N LYS A 14 -30.79 -4.74 -4.68
CA LYS A 14 -30.92 -5.40 -5.98
C LYS A 14 -29.80 -6.42 -6.11
N PHE A 15 -30.13 -7.70 -6.06
CA PHE A 15 -29.21 -8.81 -6.32
C PHE A 15 -28.78 -8.79 -7.78
N GLN A 16 -27.58 -8.28 -8.03
CA GLN A 16 -26.96 -8.32 -9.34
C GLN A 16 -26.02 -9.52 -9.40
N LYS A 17 -26.29 -10.45 -10.33
CA LYS A 17 -25.45 -11.65 -10.54
C LYS A 17 -24.01 -11.19 -10.83
N PRO A 18 -22.99 -11.81 -10.21
CA PRO A 18 -21.60 -11.39 -10.39
C PRO A 18 -21.18 -11.57 -11.85
N LYS A 19 -20.76 -10.47 -12.48
CA LYS A 19 -20.00 -10.53 -13.74
C LYS A 19 -18.57 -10.97 -13.41
N LYS A 20 -18.03 -11.83 -14.26
CA LYS A 20 -16.82 -12.63 -14.09
C LYS A 20 -15.56 -11.84 -13.67
N THR A 21 -14.76 -12.54 -12.86
CA THR A 21 -13.29 -12.55 -12.77
C THR A 21 -12.57 -11.23 -12.55
N VAL A 22 -12.11 -11.01 -11.31
CA VAL A 22 -10.88 -10.24 -11.04
C VAL A 22 -10.04 -11.04 -10.04
N GLU A 23 -8.76 -11.09 -10.34
CA GLU A 23 -7.75 -11.97 -9.77
C GLU A 23 -7.52 -11.80 -8.28
N ARG A 24 -7.16 -12.94 -7.70
CA ARG A 24 -6.83 -13.24 -6.31
C ARG A 24 -5.66 -12.39 -5.79
N SER A 25 -5.86 -11.63 -4.72
CA SER A 25 -4.77 -11.27 -3.81
C SER A 25 -5.18 -11.54 -2.37
N LEU A 26 -4.39 -12.38 -1.69
CA LEU A 26 -4.48 -12.80 -0.30
C LEU A 26 -5.06 -11.73 0.64
N TYR A 27 -6.25 -11.99 1.19
CA TYR A 27 -6.62 -11.46 2.50
C TYR A 27 -7.05 -12.62 3.38
N LEU A 28 -6.38 -12.75 4.54
CA LEU A 28 -6.72 -13.70 5.59
C LEU A 28 -8.18 -13.49 5.99
N SER A 29 -9.03 -14.50 5.82
CA SER A 29 -10.34 -14.54 6.47
C SER A 29 -10.37 -15.67 7.50
N GLN A 30 -10.37 -15.27 8.77
CA GLN A 30 -10.98 -16.06 9.83
C GLN A 30 -12.49 -16.01 9.59
N ASN A 31 -13.11 -17.18 9.38
CA ASN A 31 -14.55 -17.28 9.22
C ASN A 31 -15.22 -17.17 10.60
N CYS A 32 -16.00 -16.11 10.83
CA CYS A 32 -16.94 -16.04 11.95
C CYS A 32 -18.28 -16.64 11.51
N VAL A 33 -18.73 -17.69 12.19
CA VAL A 33 -20.04 -18.33 11.96
C VAL A 33 -20.99 -17.85 13.05
N LEU A 34 -22.11 -17.22 12.66
CA LEU A 34 -23.22 -16.96 13.57
C LEU A 34 -24.32 -17.98 13.30
N ARG A 35 -24.75 -18.69 14.34
CA ARG A 35 -25.91 -19.59 14.30
C ARG A 35 -27.12 -18.85 14.83
N SER A 36 -28.18 -18.78 14.04
CA SER A 36 -29.47 -18.26 14.49
C SER A 36 -30.17 -19.36 15.28
N GLU A 37 -30.55 -19.10 16.53
CA GLU A 37 -31.44 -19.95 17.31
C GLU A 37 -32.88 -19.49 17.13
N ASP A 38 -33.43 -19.56 15.90
CA ASP A 38 -34.87 -19.42 15.72
C ASP A 38 -35.36 -20.01 14.38
N SER A 39 -36.26 -20.99 14.50
CA SER A 39 -37.12 -21.62 13.47
C SER A 39 -36.47 -22.42 12.32
N ASP A 40 -36.51 -23.75 12.47
CA ASP A 40 -36.69 -24.85 11.51
C ASP A 40 -36.00 -24.84 10.12
N THR A 41 -35.03 -23.96 9.90
CA THR A 41 -34.10 -24.04 8.76
C THR A 41 -32.69 -23.75 9.25
N ASP A 42 -31.82 -24.76 9.22
CA ASP A 42 -30.40 -24.67 9.59
C ASP A 42 -29.63 -23.91 8.47
N ASN A 43 -29.98 -22.63 8.28
CA ASN A 43 -29.33 -21.76 7.32
C ASN A 43 -28.09 -21.15 7.96
N VAL A 44 -26.95 -21.77 7.71
CA VAL A 44 -25.64 -21.23 8.08
C VAL A 44 -25.31 -20.06 7.16
N PHE A 45 -25.46 -18.84 7.67
CA PHE A 45 -25.04 -17.63 6.95
C PHE A 45 -23.54 -17.41 7.14
N VAL A 46 -22.76 -17.70 6.10
CA VAL A 46 -21.33 -17.36 6.06
C VAL A 46 -21.20 -15.95 5.47
N PHE A 47 -20.92 -14.97 6.32
CA PHE A 47 -20.53 -13.64 5.85
C PHE A 47 -19.12 -13.71 5.28
N LEU A 48 -18.97 -13.35 4.01
CA LEU A 48 -17.65 -13.11 3.44
C LEU A 48 -17.10 -11.82 4.08
N HIS A 49 -16.17 -11.97 5.04
CA HIS A 49 -15.57 -10.87 5.81
C HIS A 49 -15.06 -9.72 4.93
N ASP A 50 -14.73 -10.01 3.67
CA ASP A 50 -14.30 -9.04 2.67
C ASP A 50 -15.28 -7.86 2.53
N ARG A 51 -16.59 -8.08 2.59
CA ARG A 51 -17.57 -6.97 2.43
C ARG A 51 -17.76 -6.13 3.69
N VAL A 52 -17.52 -6.71 4.87
CA VAL A 52 -17.54 -5.95 6.13
C VAL A 52 -16.27 -5.13 6.26
N HIS A 53 -15.12 -5.69 5.86
CA HIS A 53 -13.86 -4.97 5.78
C HIS A 53 -13.91 -3.88 4.69
N GLU A 54 -14.40 -4.17 3.49
CA GLU A 54 -14.60 -3.20 2.41
C GLU A 54 -15.59 -2.10 2.81
N GLY A 55 -16.72 -2.46 3.42
CA GLY A 55 -17.71 -1.49 3.92
C GLY A 55 -17.13 -0.57 4.99
N PHE A 56 -16.37 -1.12 5.93
CA PHE A 56 -15.64 -0.32 6.93
C PHE A 56 -14.55 0.53 6.27
N TYR A 57 -13.75 -0.02 5.35
CA TYR A 57 -12.70 0.71 4.62
C TYR A 57 -13.30 1.86 3.80
N LEU A 58 -14.39 1.65 3.08
CA LEU A 58 -15.10 2.69 2.32
C LEU A 58 -15.73 3.74 3.23
N SER A 59 -16.10 3.37 4.46
CA SER A 59 -16.65 4.28 5.46
C SER A 59 -15.58 5.09 6.22
N ILE A 60 -14.30 4.71 6.12
CA ILE A 60 -13.18 5.50 6.65
C ILE A 60 -12.89 6.66 5.67
N PRO A 61 -12.96 7.93 6.11
CA PRO A 61 -12.51 9.06 5.29
C PRO A 61 -11.06 8.87 4.83
N GLU A 62 -10.74 9.23 3.58
CA GLU A 62 -9.38 9.06 3.02
C GLU A 62 -8.28 9.60 3.94
N THR A 63 -8.53 10.71 4.63
CA THR A 63 -7.62 11.30 5.63
C THR A 63 -7.29 10.38 6.81
N ARG A 64 -8.23 9.52 7.23
CA ARG A 64 -8.01 8.51 8.27
C ARG A 64 -7.26 7.30 7.73
N LYS A 65 -7.43 6.93 6.45
CA LYS A 65 -6.67 5.84 5.81
C LYS A 65 -5.19 6.20 5.67
N VAL A 66 -4.89 7.39 5.18
CA VAL A 66 -3.50 7.90 5.07
C VAL A 66 -2.82 7.87 6.45
N SER A 67 -3.52 8.34 7.49
CA SER A 67 -3.01 8.34 8.86
C SER A 67 -2.79 6.93 9.42
N LEU A 68 -3.64 5.97 9.04
CA LEU A 68 -3.50 4.57 9.45
C LEU A 68 -2.30 3.90 8.76
N HIS A 69 -2.18 4.07 7.44
CA HIS A 69 -1.05 3.57 6.66
C HIS A 69 0.27 4.12 7.16
N TYR A 70 0.36 5.42 7.44
CA TYR A 70 1.54 6.03 8.07
C TYR A 70 1.87 5.38 9.42
N LYS A 71 0.89 5.22 10.32
CA LYS A 71 1.11 4.59 11.64
C LYS A 71 1.61 3.14 11.53
N ILE A 72 1.02 2.35 10.63
CA ILE A 72 1.42 0.96 10.39
C ILE A 72 2.85 0.92 9.85
N GLY A 73 3.13 1.71 8.81
CA GLY A 73 4.45 1.79 8.17
C GLY A 73 5.54 2.18 9.17
N ARG A 74 5.30 3.23 9.96
CA ARG A 74 6.22 3.69 11.01
C ARG A 74 6.43 2.66 12.12
N THR A 75 5.38 1.93 12.50
CA THR A 75 5.50 0.86 13.50
C THR A 75 6.37 -0.30 12.98
N LEU A 76 6.18 -0.69 11.72
CA LEU A 76 7.01 -1.73 11.09
C LEU A 76 8.46 -1.29 10.95
N MET A 77 8.73 0.00 10.68
CA MET A 77 10.08 0.53 10.51
C MET A 77 10.93 0.45 11.79
N LYS A 78 10.31 0.38 12.98
CA LYS A 78 11.02 0.35 14.28
C LYS A 78 11.95 -0.85 14.48
N ASP A 79 11.71 -1.97 13.80
CA ASP A 79 12.61 -3.14 13.89
C ASP A 79 13.96 -2.87 13.18
N GLY A 80 14.06 -1.78 12.41
CA GLY A 80 15.32 -1.24 11.87
C GLY A 80 16.07 -2.24 10.98
N PRO A 81 17.40 -2.37 11.11
CA PRO A 81 18.20 -3.28 10.29
C PRO A 81 17.79 -4.75 10.40
N THR A 82 17.15 -5.16 11.49
CA THR A 82 16.71 -6.54 11.73
C THR A 82 15.35 -6.87 11.08
N LEU A 83 14.75 -5.90 10.40
CA LEU A 83 13.49 -6.08 9.67
C LEU A 83 13.64 -7.16 8.59
N SER A 84 12.77 -8.17 8.64
CA SER A 84 12.73 -9.23 7.62
C SER A 84 12.28 -8.68 6.26
N ASN A 85 12.69 -9.33 5.17
CA ASN A 85 12.34 -8.89 3.80
C ASN A 85 10.83 -8.68 3.61
N VAL A 86 10.00 -9.59 4.13
CA VAL A 86 8.53 -9.50 4.06
C VAL A 86 8.02 -8.28 4.82
N LYS A 87 8.57 -8.00 6.00
CA LYS A 87 8.20 -6.80 6.76
C LYS A 87 8.69 -5.52 6.07
N THR A 88 9.86 -5.54 5.43
CA THR A 88 10.39 -4.42 4.64
C THR A 88 9.41 -4.04 3.52
N PHE A 89 8.96 -5.00 2.71
CA PHE A 89 7.99 -4.72 1.64
C PHE A 89 6.65 -4.21 2.17
N ARG A 90 6.18 -4.75 3.28
CA ARG A 90 4.95 -4.27 3.94
C ARG A 90 5.11 -2.85 4.48
N ALA A 91 6.28 -2.52 5.04
CA ALA A 91 6.58 -1.20 5.57
C ALA A 91 6.61 -0.16 4.45
N VAL A 92 7.38 -0.38 3.38
CA VAL A 92 7.45 0.58 2.24
C VAL A 92 6.09 0.77 1.57
N HIS A 93 5.28 -0.28 1.44
CA HIS A 93 3.93 -0.16 0.90
C HIS A 93 3.04 0.76 1.76
N ASN A 94 3.01 0.56 3.08
CA ASN A 94 2.22 1.39 3.98
C ASN A 94 2.77 2.81 4.09
N LEU A 95 4.09 2.99 4.07
CA LEU A 95 4.70 4.33 4.08
C LEU A 95 4.39 5.11 2.80
N TYR A 96 4.37 4.46 1.63
CA TYR A 96 3.99 5.11 0.38
C TYR A 96 2.54 5.61 0.40
N LEU A 97 1.61 4.78 0.90
CA LEU A 97 0.20 5.16 1.06
C LEU A 97 0.00 6.25 2.12
N GLY A 98 0.90 6.32 3.10
CA GLY A 98 0.91 7.33 4.17
C GLY A 98 1.82 8.54 3.90
N ARG A 99 2.39 8.68 2.70
CA ARG A 99 3.52 9.59 2.45
C ARG A 99 3.23 11.07 2.73
N GLU A 100 1.97 11.48 2.59
CA GLU A 100 1.51 12.85 2.91
C GLU A 100 1.70 13.24 4.38
N LYS A 101 1.93 12.28 5.27
CA LYS A 101 2.18 12.52 6.71
C LYS A 101 3.66 12.56 7.07
N ILE A 102 4.55 12.29 6.13
CA ILE A 102 6.00 12.32 6.35
C ILE A 102 6.47 13.75 6.09
N THR A 103 6.72 14.50 7.16
CA THR A 103 7.05 15.93 7.06
C THR A 103 8.40 16.30 7.67
N ASP A 104 8.96 15.43 8.48
CA ASP A 104 10.24 15.66 9.16
C ASP A 104 11.42 15.18 8.30
N GLN A 105 12.51 15.96 8.24
CA GLN A 105 13.67 15.64 7.40
C GLN A 105 14.31 14.31 7.77
N ALA A 106 14.47 14.05 9.07
CA ALA A 106 15.09 12.81 9.53
C ALA A 106 14.20 11.62 9.21
N GLU A 107 12.88 11.75 9.39
CA GLU A 107 11.93 10.70 9.01
C GLU A 107 11.92 10.45 7.49
N VAL A 108 11.94 11.50 6.66
CA VAL A 108 12.05 11.36 5.19
C VAL A 108 13.29 10.55 4.82
N ARG A 109 14.44 10.89 5.41
CA ARG A 109 15.72 10.19 5.16
C ARG A 109 15.65 8.71 5.55
N GLU A 110 15.10 8.39 6.71
CA GLU A 110 14.91 7.01 7.16
C GLU A 110 13.98 6.21 6.23
N VAL A 111 12.88 6.83 5.79
CA VAL A 111 11.94 6.22 4.87
C VAL A 111 12.61 5.96 3.52
N VAL A 112 13.33 6.94 2.98
CA VAL A 112 14.05 6.81 1.71
C VAL A 112 15.11 5.70 1.79
N ASP A 113 15.84 5.60 2.89
CA ASP A 113 16.80 4.50 3.11
C ASP A 113 16.12 3.13 3.11
N LEU A 114 14.91 3.05 3.66
CA LEU A 114 14.10 1.83 3.62
C LEU A 114 13.66 1.48 2.18
N PHE A 115 13.33 2.46 1.34
CA PHE A 115 13.03 2.25 -0.07
C PHE A 115 14.25 1.77 -0.86
N ILE A 116 15.43 2.35 -0.61
CA ILE A 116 16.71 1.89 -1.19
C ILE A 116 16.97 0.44 -0.78
N ARG A 117 16.73 0.10 0.50
CA ARG A 117 16.86 -1.27 0.98
C ARG A 117 15.88 -2.23 0.30
N ALA A 118 14.61 -1.83 0.13
CA ALA A 118 13.62 -2.63 -0.57
C ALA A 118 13.98 -2.85 -2.04
N ALA A 119 14.53 -1.84 -2.72
CA ALA A 119 15.03 -1.96 -4.09
C ALA A 119 16.19 -2.97 -4.18
N ASN A 120 17.18 -2.88 -3.29
CA ASN A 120 18.29 -3.85 -3.22
C ASN A 120 17.80 -5.27 -2.92
N LEU A 121 16.80 -5.43 -2.04
CA LEU A 121 16.17 -6.72 -1.82
C LEU A 121 15.49 -7.24 -3.09
N ALA A 122 14.80 -6.38 -3.84
CA ALA A 122 14.19 -6.76 -5.11
C ALA A 122 15.24 -7.15 -6.17
N MET A 123 16.46 -6.59 -6.13
CA MET A 123 17.59 -7.05 -6.95
C MET A 123 17.97 -8.49 -6.62
N SER A 124 18.07 -8.83 -5.33
CA SER A 124 18.37 -10.21 -4.91
C SER A 124 17.27 -11.21 -5.32
N LEU A 125 16.05 -10.73 -5.56
CA LEU A 125 14.91 -11.51 -6.02
C LEU A 125 14.76 -11.49 -7.56
N GLY A 126 15.60 -10.76 -8.29
CA GLY A 126 15.61 -10.71 -9.76
C GLY A 126 14.42 -9.97 -10.38
N SER A 127 13.80 -8.99 -9.68
CA SER A 127 12.61 -8.30 -10.19
C SER A 127 12.89 -6.84 -10.58
N SER A 128 13.30 -6.60 -11.83
CA SER A 128 13.59 -5.25 -12.37
C SER A 128 12.42 -4.29 -12.21
N LYS A 129 11.18 -4.76 -12.40
CA LYS A 129 9.98 -3.94 -12.20
C LYS A 129 9.84 -3.45 -10.76
N GLN A 130 10.12 -4.31 -9.77
CA GLN A 130 10.02 -3.95 -8.36
C GLN A 130 11.16 -3.02 -7.95
N ILE A 131 12.38 -3.24 -8.47
CA ILE A 131 13.53 -2.35 -8.23
C ILE A 131 13.18 -0.92 -8.67
N LEU A 132 12.73 -0.76 -9.92
CA LEU A 132 12.32 0.55 -10.46
C LEU A 132 11.18 1.16 -9.65
N SER A 133 10.16 0.39 -9.30
CA SER A 133 9.04 0.89 -8.49
C SER A 133 9.51 1.43 -7.14
N TYR A 134 10.36 0.71 -6.42
CA TYR A 134 10.84 1.16 -5.11
C TYR A 134 11.79 2.35 -5.22
N ALA A 135 12.69 2.36 -6.21
CA ALA A 135 13.61 3.47 -6.43
C ALA A 135 12.87 4.76 -6.82
N LEU A 136 11.88 4.67 -7.71
CA LEU A 136 11.06 5.81 -8.13
C LEU A 136 10.20 6.35 -6.99
N ASN A 137 9.59 5.47 -6.19
CA ASN A 137 8.81 5.89 -5.03
C ASN A 137 9.68 6.58 -3.97
N GLY A 138 10.91 6.08 -3.74
CA GLY A 138 11.89 6.73 -2.86
C GLY A 138 12.28 8.13 -3.36
N ARG A 139 12.48 8.28 -4.69
CA ARG A 139 12.75 9.58 -5.32
C ARG A 139 11.57 10.55 -5.14
N GLU A 140 10.35 10.10 -5.38
CA GLU A 140 9.14 10.92 -5.23
C GLU A 140 9.03 11.46 -3.80
N ILE A 141 9.22 10.61 -2.79
CA ILE A 141 9.17 11.02 -1.38
C ILE A 141 10.24 12.09 -1.09
N LEU A 142 11.49 11.84 -1.50
CA LEU A 142 12.59 12.80 -1.27
C LEU A 142 12.32 14.14 -1.99
N GLN A 143 11.89 14.10 -3.26
CA GLN A 143 11.57 15.29 -4.03
C GLN A 143 10.40 16.06 -3.42
N SER A 144 9.34 15.37 -2.98
CA SER A 144 8.18 16.00 -2.35
C SER A 144 8.56 16.81 -1.10
N TYR A 145 9.53 16.32 -0.31
CA TYR A 145 10.06 17.03 0.85
C TYR A 145 10.76 18.33 0.45
N TYR A 146 11.56 18.29 -0.62
CA TYR A 146 12.22 19.45 -1.22
C TYR A 146 11.35 20.24 -2.21
N GLN A 147 10.02 20.19 -2.06
CA GLN A 147 9.06 20.93 -2.90
C GLN A 147 9.20 20.65 -4.42
N GLY A 148 9.70 19.47 -4.77
CA GLY A 148 9.95 19.05 -6.15
C GLY A 148 11.28 19.53 -6.74
N SER A 149 12.13 20.22 -5.98
CA SER A 149 13.44 20.69 -6.48
C SER A 149 14.45 19.54 -6.52
N GLU A 150 14.87 19.18 -7.73
CA GLU A 150 15.92 18.18 -7.94
C GLU A 150 17.28 18.69 -7.45
N ASP A 151 17.62 19.95 -7.68
CA ASP A 151 18.89 20.54 -7.24
C ASP A 151 19.06 20.50 -5.71
N LEU A 152 17.98 20.74 -4.95
CA LEU A 152 17.99 20.62 -3.49
C LEU A 152 18.16 19.18 -3.03
N CYS A 153 17.55 18.20 -3.72
CA CYS A 153 17.77 16.78 -3.39
C CYS A 153 19.24 16.38 -3.53
N TRP A 154 19.93 16.87 -4.57
CA TRP A 154 21.33 16.55 -4.81
C TRP A 154 22.30 17.31 -3.89
N SER A 155 21.99 18.55 -3.52
CA SER A 155 22.85 19.36 -2.65
C SER A 155 22.69 18.99 -1.17
N GLU A 156 21.47 18.77 -0.69
CA GLU A 156 21.18 18.50 0.73
C GLU A 156 21.22 17.01 1.09
N ASP A 157 20.91 16.12 0.14
CA ASP A 157 20.80 14.67 0.34
C ASP A 157 21.52 13.87 -0.76
N TYR A 158 22.74 14.29 -1.09
CA TYR A 158 23.55 13.71 -2.17
C TYR A 158 23.64 12.17 -2.13
N ASP A 159 23.97 11.59 -0.97
CA ASP A 159 24.17 10.14 -0.83
C ASP A 159 22.92 9.32 -1.21
N ARG A 160 21.73 9.78 -0.80
CA ARG A 160 20.46 9.10 -1.10
C ARG A 160 20.06 9.31 -2.54
N SER A 161 20.18 10.54 -3.04
CA SER A 161 19.92 10.90 -4.43
C SER A 161 20.79 10.09 -5.38
N TYR A 162 22.08 9.97 -5.09
CA TYR A 162 23.03 9.18 -5.85
C TYR A 162 22.67 7.69 -5.85
N LYS A 163 22.40 7.09 -4.69
CA LYS A 163 22.01 5.67 -4.57
C LYS A 163 20.74 5.35 -5.36
N ILE A 164 19.72 6.22 -5.27
CA ILE A 164 18.48 6.05 -6.03
C ILE A 164 18.74 6.18 -7.54
N HIS A 165 19.51 7.19 -7.94
CA HIS A 165 19.83 7.41 -9.35
C HIS A 165 20.56 6.19 -9.94
N LEU A 166 21.56 5.67 -9.24
CA LEU A 166 22.31 4.49 -9.63
C LEU A 166 21.39 3.28 -9.82
N LEU A 167 20.52 3.00 -8.84
CA LEU A 167 19.53 1.90 -8.93
C LEU A 167 18.64 2.01 -10.17
N ILE A 168 18.20 3.22 -10.52
CA ILE A 168 17.34 3.45 -11.69
C ILE A 168 18.14 3.24 -12.98
N CYS A 169 19.35 3.81 -13.08
CA CYS A 169 20.20 3.70 -14.25
C CYS A 169 20.60 2.24 -14.54
N ASP A 170 21.10 1.53 -13.54
CA ASP A 170 21.56 0.14 -13.69
C ASP A 170 20.41 -0.77 -14.12
N THR A 171 19.23 -0.60 -13.52
CA THR A 171 18.07 -1.42 -13.85
C THR A 171 17.53 -1.11 -15.25
N SER A 172 17.57 0.16 -15.66
CA SER A 172 17.13 0.58 -16.99
C SER A 172 18.08 0.07 -18.08
N ALA A 173 19.40 0.13 -17.84
CA ALA A 173 20.41 -0.39 -18.75
C ALA A 173 20.29 -1.92 -18.94
N GLY A 174 20.19 -2.68 -17.84
CA GLY A 174 20.05 -4.13 -17.90
C GLY A 174 18.75 -4.59 -18.58
N SER A 175 17.66 -3.81 -18.48
CA SER A 175 16.43 -4.12 -19.20
C SER A 175 16.54 -3.95 -20.72
N LYS A 176 17.42 -3.05 -21.17
CA LYS A 176 17.66 -2.80 -22.60
C LYS A 176 18.52 -3.88 -23.22
N GLU A 177 19.60 -4.28 -22.54
CA GLU A 177 20.49 -5.37 -22.99
C GLU A 177 19.74 -6.71 -23.14
N LEU A 178 18.79 -7.02 -22.25
CA LEU A 178 17.96 -8.22 -22.36
C LEU A 178 17.06 -8.22 -23.60
N ASN A 179 16.52 -7.06 -23.99
CA ASN A 179 15.70 -6.95 -25.19
C ASN A 179 16.55 -7.03 -26.46
N ASP A 180 17.73 -6.40 -26.48
CA ASP A 180 18.65 -6.41 -27.62
C ASP A 180 19.30 -7.78 -27.87
N THR A 181 19.29 -8.70 -26.88
CA THR A 181 19.82 -10.07 -27.01
C THR A 181 18.78 -11.07 -27.54
N ILE A 182 17.49 -10.70 -27.55
CA ILE A 182 16.38 -11.58 -27.96
C ILE A 182 15.93 -11.30 -29.42
N GLU A 183 16.40 -10.21 -30.03
CA GLU A 183 16.28 -9.93 -31.48
C GLU A 183 17.44 -10.52 -32.30
#